data_AF-A0A845M2Z3-F1
#
_entry.id   AF-A0A845M2Z3-F1
#
_cell.length_a   1.000
_cell.length_b   1.000
_cell.length_c   1.000
_cell.angle_alpha   90.00
_cell.angle_beta   90.00
_cell.angle_gamma   90.00
#
_symmetry.space_group_name_H-M   'P 1'
#
loop_
_entity.id
_entity.type
_entity.pdbx_description
1 polymer ?
#
loop_
_entity_poly.entity_id
_entity_poly.type
_entity_poly.pdbx_seq_one_letter_code
_entity_poly.pdbx_strand_id
1 'polypeptide(L)'
;MIRSSSLIGRGSRLAPAYAIAFMGFLAVAPLTATAQSSPEAVPSNAHQRSFGDEWACDDGFRENAGDCVALSIPDNAYATGRTYGTGWVCAHGFVERDGECLEIPVPTNAYLNARGNGWECDRTFRRSGDKCEPIDVPENGYLVQQYSSAMIACDWGYRLERRACVKIEVPDNARLTDDFSATGWVCLRGYRASGDTCVALKIPANAHLTGGPSSADWKCDRGFRAKRDQCEEVLIPDFAHLNRRGDDWECDRPYLRRSGACILE
;
A
#
# COMPACT_ATOMS: atom_id res chain seq x y z
N MET A 1 -11.08 -38.80 39.41
CA MET A 1 -11.73 -37.93 40.41
C MET A 1 -12.66 -37.01 39.61
N ILE A 2 -13.95 -37.35 39.39
CA ILE A 2 -15.13 -37.21 40.28
C ILE A 2 -15.25 -35.75 40.76
N ARG A 3 -16.29 -34.93 40.60
CA ARG A 3 -17.67 -34.90 40.01
C ARG A 3 -17.98 -33.37 39.92
N SER A 4 -18.57 -32.82 38.85
CA SER A 4 -20.01 -32.68 38.56
C SER A 4 -20.91 -32.04 39.64
N SER A 5 -21.67 -31.03 39.18
CA SER A 5 -23.05 -30.64 39.55
C SER A 5 -23.21 -29.71 40.77
N SER A 6 -23.72 -28.48 40.62
CA SER A 6 -25.10 -28.03 40.26
C SER A 6 -26.15 -28.21 41.37
N LEU A 7 -27.06 -27.23 41.40
CA LEU A 7 -28.45 -27.20 41.94
C LEU A 7 -28.62 -26.35 43.22
N ILE A 8 -29.28 -25.19 43.14
CA ILE A 8 -30.74 -24.94 43.12
C ILE A 8 -31.40 -25.22 44.48
N GLY A 9 -32.17 -24.24 44.97
CA GLY A 9 -33.37 -24.50 45.80
C GLY A 9 -33.50 -23.63 47.04
N ARG A 10 -34.18 -22.49 46.93
CA ARG A 10 -35.50 -22.18 47.53
C ARG A 10 -35.74 -22.70 48.95
N GLY A 11 -36.02 -21.76 49.87
CA GLY A 11 -36.69 -22.03 51.14
C GLY A 11 -37.43 -20.79 51.64
N SER A 12 -38.74 -20.74 51.36
CA SER A 12 -39.72 -19.80 51.92
C SER A 12 -40.43 -20.43 53.13
N ARG A 13 -40.89 -19.61 54.10
CA ARG A 13 -42.17 -19.64 54.87
C ARG A 13 -42.04 -18.86 56.22
N LEU A 14 -42.78 -17.75 56.42
CA LEU A 14 -44.10 -17.56 57.09
C LEU A 14 -43.95 -17.05 58.55
N ALA A 15 -44.22 -15.76 58.84
CA ALA A 15 -45.44 -15.13 59.46
C ALA A 15 -45.48 -15.25 61.02
N PRO A 16 -46.02 -14.28 61.83
CA PRO A 16 -47.28 -13.53 61.64
C PRO A 16 -47.21 -11.99 61.94
N ALA A 17 -48.00 -11.18 61.23
CA ALA A 17 -49.23 -10.46 61.66
C ALA A 17 -49.13 -9.54 62.89
N TYR A 18 -49.24 -8.22 62.66
CA TYR A 18 -50.09 -7.30 63.43
C TYR A 18 -50.48 -6.12 62.54
N ALA A 19 -51.78 -5.87 62.44
CA ALA A 19 -52.39 -4.75 61.74
C ALA A 19 -52.35 -3.48 62.60
N ILE A 20 -52.22 -2.31 61.98
CA ILE A 20 -52.95 -1.06 62.30
C ILE A 20 -52.73 -0.11 61.10
N ALA A 21 -53.83 0.39 60.55
CA ALA A 21 -53.87 1.37 59.49
C ALA A 21 -53.58 2.78 60.03
N PHE A 22 -52.75 3.56 59.33
CA PHE A 22 -52.81 5.02 59.40
C PHE A 22 -52.39 5.64 58.06
N MET A 23 -53.33 6.39 57.48
CA MET A 23 -53.16 7.26 56.30
C MET A 23 -52.01 8.24 56.53
N GLY A 24 -51.00 8.22 55.66
CA GLY A 24 -49.84 9.12 55.70
C GLY A 24 -49.51 9.68 54.33
N PHE A 25 -50.02 10.89 54.09
CA PHE A 25 -49.58 11.94 53.15
C PHE A 25 -48.44 11.58 52.16
N LEU A 26 -48.76 11.57 50.86
CA LEU A 26 -47.78 11.59 49.76
C LEU A 26 -47.01 12.93 49.76
N ALA A 27 -45.89 12.98 50.47
CA ALA A 27 -44.90 14.05 50.31
C ALA A 27 -44.00 13.70 49.12
N VAL A 28 -44.23 14.37 47.99
CA VAL A 28 -43.30 14.36 46.85
C VAL A 28 -42.01 15.03 47.34
N ALA A 29 -40.99 14.22 47.64
CA ALA A 29 -39.65 14.75 47.89
C ALA A 29 -39.11 15.30 46.56
N PRO A 30 -38.76 16.59 46.45
CA PRO A 30 -38.02 17.06 45.30
C PRO A 30 -36.66 16.35 45.31
N LEU A 31 -36.40 15.53 44.29
CA LEU A 31 -35.03 15.15 43.94
C LEU A 31 -34.29 16.45 43.63
N THR A 32 -33.53 16.95 44.60
CA THR A 32 -32.52 17.95 44.34
C THR A 32 -31.38 17.22 43.63
N ALA A 33 -31.43 17.22 42.30
CA ALA A 33 -30.28 16.88 41.49
C ALA A 33 -29.22 17.97 41.73
N THR A 34 -28.27 17.71 42.63
CA THR A 34 -27.10 18.56 42.76
C THR A 34 -26.17 18.29 41.59
N ALA A 35 -26.34 19.06 40.51
CA ALA A 35 -25.23 19.32 39.60
C ALA A 35 -24.32 20.36 40.30
N GLN A 36 -23.45 19.89 41.20
CA GLN A 36 -22.31 20.68 41.64
C GLN A 36 -21.14 20.33 40.72
N SER A 37 -21.08 20.97 39.56
CA SER A 37 -19.78 21.37 39.02
C SER A 37 -19.62 22.84 39.37
N SER A 38 -18.99 23.11 40.51
CA SER A 38 -18.28 24.39 40.63
C SER A 38 -17.33 24.45 39.43
N PRO A 39 -17.24 25.57 38.69
CA PRO A 39 -16.14 25.73 37.75
C PRO A 39 -14.89 25.67 38.61
N GLU A 40 -14.17 24.56 38.54
CA GLU A 40 -12.86 24.43 39.17
C GLU A 40 -12.06 25.60 38.60
N ALA A 41 -11.73 26.56 39.46
CA ALA A 41 -11.10 27.79 39.01
C ALA A 41 -9.85 27.39 38.23
N VAL A 42 -9.72 27.89 36.99
CA VAL A 42 -8.61 27.53 36.11
C VAL A 42 -7.30 27.79 36.88
N PRO A 43 -6.47 26.75 37.13
CA PRO A 43 -5.27 26.88 37.93
C PRO A 43 -4.19 27.71 37.21
N SER A 44 -3.12 28.08 37.91
CA SER A 44 -2.01 28.83 37.30
C SER A 44 -1.32 28.01 36.20
N ASN A 45 -0.90 28.67 35.11
CA ASN A 45 -0.31 28.05 33.91
C ASN A 45 -1.28 27.08 33.21
N ALA A 46 -2.57 27.43 33.21
CA ALA A 46 -3.62 26.75 32.48
C ALA A 46 -4.54 27.75 31.78
N HIS A 47 -5.17 27.30 30.70
CA HIS A 47 -6.21 28.01 29.98
C HIS A 47 -7.47 27.16 29.85
N GLN A 48 -8.62 27.83 29.69
CA GLN A 48 -9.90 27.14 29.46
C GLN A 48 -9.93 26.57 28.04
N ARG A 49 -10.41 25.33 27.85
CA ARG A 49 -10.57 24.75 26.52
C ARG A 49 -11.69 25.46 25.75
N SER A 50 -11.55 25.52 24.43
CA SER A 50 -12.56 26.15 23.56
C SER A 50 -13.88 25.37 23.47
N PHE A 51 -13.89 24.11 23.88
CA PHE A 51 -15.08 23.26 23.93
C PHE A 51 -15.08 22.43 25.23
N GLY A 52 -16.21 22.46 25.96
CA GLY A 52 -16.38 21.83 27.28
C GLY A 52 -16.03 22.76 28.45
N ASP A 53 -16.28 22.27 29.67
CA ASP A 53 -15.99 23.01 30.92
C ASP A 53 -14.61 22.66 31.53
N GLU A 54 -13.77 21.93 30.80
CA GLU A 54 -12.42 21.52 31.21
C GLU A 54 -11.36 22.57 30.88
N TRP A 55 -10.31 22.62 31.70
CA TRP A 55 -9.10 23.40 31.45
C TRP A 55 -7.99 22.53 30.83
N ALA A 56 -6.94 23.18 30.32
CA ALA A 56 -5.72 22.54 29.84
C ALA A 56 -4.50 23.32 30.32
N CYS A 57 -3.43 22.63 30.69
CA CYS A 57 -2.16 23.30 30.99
C CYS A 57 -1.64 24.06 29.76
N ASP A 58 -1.00 25.19 30.02
CA ASP A 58 -0.26 25.94 29.02
C ASP A 58 0.96 25.15 28.51
N ASP A 59 1.46 25.52 27.34
CA ASP A 59 2.64 24.88 26.76
C ASP A 59 3.83 24.93 27.72
N GLY A 60 4.44 23.77 27.95
CA GLY A 60 5.54 23.62 28.90
C GLY A 60 5.10 23.22 30.31
N PHE A 61 3.80 22.99 30.53
CA PHE A 61 3.26 22.51 31.78
C PHE A 61 2.45 21.22 31.58
N ARG A 62 2.32 20.43 32.65
CA ARG A 62 1.56 19.18 32.67
C ARG A 62 0.74 19.07 33.94
N GLU A 63 -0.46 18.53 33.78
CA GLU A 63 -1.35 18.25 34.90
C GLU A 63 -0.74 17.21 35.84
N ASN A 64 -0.71 17.54 37.12
CA ASN A 64 -0.36 16.65 38.21
C ASN A 64 -1.21 17.01 39.42
N ALA A 65 -2.07 16.08 39.84
CA ALA A 65 -2.94 16.22 41.02
C ALA A 65 -3.83 17.49 41.03
N GLY A 66 -4.37 17.88 39.87
CA GLY A 66 -5.27 19.05 39.74
C GLY A 66 -4.56 20.38 39.52
N ASP A 67 -3.23 20.39 39.42
CA ASP A 67 -2.41 21.58 39.16
C ASP A 67 -1.53 21.41 37.90
N CYS A 68 -1.10 22.51 37.29
CA CYS A 68 -0.13 22.51 36.19
C CYS A 68 1.30 22.67 36.69
N VAL A 69 2.08 21.59 36.60
CA VAL A 69 3.50 21.56 36.98
C VAL A 69 4.37 21.74 35.75
N ALA A 70 5.41 22.58 35.86
CA ALA A 70 6.34 22.84 34.77
C ALA A 70 7.08 21.56 34.33
N LEU A 71 7.20 21.37 33.02
CA LEU A 71 8.02 20.33 32.42
C LEU A 71 9.49 20.71 32.53
N SER A 72 10.34 19.73 32.86
CA SER A 72 11.79 19.89 32.73
C SER A 72 12.17 19.77 31.24
N ILE A 73 12.14 20.90 30.53
CA ILE A 73 12.51 20.98 29.11
C ILE A 73 14.02 21.26 29.04
N PRO A 74 14.83 20.36 28.44
CA PRO A 74 16.26 20.57 28.31
C PRO A 74 16.57 21.66 27.26
N ASP A 75 17.83 22.10 27.21
CA ASP A 75 18.31 22.99 26.14
C ASP A 75 18.07 22.36 24.76
N ASN A 76 17.82 23.19 23.75
CA ASN A 76 17.51 22.78 22.38
C ASN A 76 16.25 21.92 22.24
N ALA A 77 15.28 22.07 23.14
CA ALA A 77 13.95 21.47 23.04
C ALA A 77 12.85 22.53 23.11
N TYR A 78 11.65 22.17 22.64
CA TYR A 78 10.46 23.00 22.78
C TYR A 78 9.25 22.17 23.22
N ALA A 79 8.34 22.81 23.97
CA ALA A 79 7.11 22.20 24.43
C ALA A 79 6.18 21.86 23.27
N THR A 80 5.45 20.75 23.37
CA THR A 80 4.51 20.30 22.33
C THR A 80 3.04 20.40 22.73
N GLY A 81 2.75 20.80 23.96
CA GLY A 81 1.39 20.78 24.53
C GLY A 81 0.79 19.38 24.69
N ARG A 82 1.58 18.32 24.47
CA ARG A 82 1.11 16.93 24.58
C ARG A 82 1.02 16.51 26.04
N THR A 83 -0.13 15.96 26.41
CA THR A 83 -0.42 15.44 27.76
C THR A 83 0.25 14.10 28.07
N TYR A 84 0.84 13.44 27.07
CA TYR A 84 1.53 12.16 27.19
C TYR A 84 2.98 12.24 26.69
N GLY A 85 3.80 11.25 27.06
CA GLY A 85 5.23 11.20 26.72
C GLY A 85 6.06 12.20 27.53
N THR A 86 7.13 12.73 26.95
CA THR A 86 8.00 13.75 27.58
C THR A 86 7.39 15.14 27.57
N GLY A 87 6.44 15.41 26.67
CA GLY A 87 5.77 16.72 26.54
C GLY A 87 6.58 17.78 25.79
N TRP A 88 7.82 17.45 25.40
CA TRP A 88 8.70 18.28 24.60
C TRP A 88 9.31 17.45 23.47
N VAL A 89 9.82 18.13 22.44
CA VAL A 89 10.61 17.52 21.37
C VAL A 89 11.85 18.36 21.11
N CYS A 90 12.92 17.72 20.63
CA CYS A 90 14.12 18.43 20.25
C CYS A 90 13.87 19.39 19.08
N ALA A 91 14.55 20.53 19.12
CA ALA A 91 14.61 21.47 18.02
C ALA A 91 15.26 20.82 16.78
N HIS A 92 15.00 21.41 15.61
CA HIS A 92 15.57 20.92 14.35
C HIS A 92 17.10 20.93 14.42
N GLY A 93 17.74 19.79 14.11
CA GLY A 93 19.18 19.60 14.22
C GLY A 93 19.61 18.92 15.53
N PHE A 94 18.68 18.57 16.40
CA PHE A 94 18.95 17.90 17.67
C PHE A 94 18.18 16.58 17.79
N VAL A 95 18.75 15.64 18.52
CA VAL A 95 18.16 14.31 18.78
C VAL A 95 18.18 14.00 20.26
N GLU A 96 17.10 13.38 20.74
CA GLU A 96 16.97 13.00 22.14
C GLU A 96 17.94 11.87 22.48
N ARG A 97 18.77 12.09 23.51
CA ARG A 97 19.58 11.06 24.18
C ARG A 97 19.63 11.33 25.67
N ASP A 98 19.31 10.31 26.46
CA ASP A 98 19.38 10.35 27.93
C ASP A 98 18.63 11.53 28.57
N GLY A 99 17.50 11.94 27.97
CA GLY A 99 16.68 13.05 28.47
C GLY A 99 17.16 14.45 28.08
N GLU A 100 18.18 14.54 27.23
CA GLU A 100 18.72 15.78 26.69
C GLU A 100 18.59 15.82 25.16
N CYS A 101 18.60 17.01 24.58
CA CYS A 101 18.64 17.21 23.14
C CYS A 101 20.07 17.52 22.69
N LEU A 102 20.74 16.51 22.14
CA LEU A 102 22.11 16.62 21.66
C LEU A 102 22.13 16.99 20.18
N GLU A 103 23.07 17.84 19.79
CA GLU A 103 23.25 18.24 18.40
C GLU A 103 23.58 17.02 17.53
N ILE A 104 22.95 16.94 16.36
CA ILE A 104 23.21 15.88 15.39
C ILE A 104 24.53 16.21 14.66
N PRO A 105 25.57 15.36 14.79
CA PRO A 105 26.80 15.56 14.02
C PRO A 105 26.52 15.25 12.56
N VAL A 106 26.51 16.27 11.71
CA VAL A 106 26.37 16.14 10.26
C VAL A 106 27.76 15.97 9.65
N PRO A 107 28.08 14.81 9.04
CA PRO A 107 29.39 14.58 8.44
C PRO A 107 29.58 15.38 7.14
N THR A 108 30.82 15.45 6.63
CA THR A 108 31.10 16.04 5.31
C THR A 108 30.29 15.34 4.21
N ASN A 109 29.78 16.11 3.26
CA ASN A 109 28.91 15.67 2.16
C ASN A 109 27.54 15.13 2.63
N ALA A 110 27.00 15.71 3.70
CA ALA A 110 25.70 15.41 4.24
C ALA A 110 24.96 16.69 4.64
N TYR A 111 23.63 16.57 4.78
CA TYR A 111 22.74 17.63 5.23
C TYR A 111 21.70 17.08 6.22
N LEU A 112 21.13 17.94 7.06
CA LEU A 112 20.03 17.55 7.95
C LEU A 112 18.80 17.16 7.12
N ASN A 113 18.18 16.04 7.45
CA ASN A 113 16.94 15.61 6.79
C ASN A 113 15.81 16.62 7.05
N ALA A 114 14.73 16.54 6.26
CA ALA A 114 13.61 17.49 6.38
C ALA A 114 12.90 17.47 7.75
N ARG A 115 13.06 16.40 8.54
CA ARG A 115 12.50 16.27 9.89
C ARG A 115 13.42 16.87 10.96
N GLY A 116 14.66 17.20 10.61
CA GLY A 116 15.67 17.72 11.53
C GLY A 116 16.15 16.75 12.59
N ASN A 117 15.78 15.47 12.52
CA ASN A 117 16.10 14.46 13.53
C ASN A 117 17.15 13.44 13.06
N GLY A 118 17.76 13.70 11.91
CA GLY A 118 18.84 12.91 11.34
C GLY A 118 19.45 13.64 10.14
N TRP A 119 20.34 12.96 9.44
CA TRP A 119 21.01 13.49 8.26
C TRP A 119 20.93 12.52 7.08
N GLU A 120 21.07 13.07 5.88
CA GLU A 120 21.12 12.37 4.61
C GLU A 120 22.40 12.78 3.86
N CYS A 121 22.95 11.88 3.03
CA CYS A 121 24.09 12.22 2.20
C CYS A 121 23.66 13.12 1.04
N ASP A 122 24.58 13.99 0.60
CA ASP A 122 24.44 14.71 -0.65
C ASP A 122 24.20 13.74 -1.82
N ARG A 123 23.52 14.21 -2.87
CA ARG A 123 23.01 13.37 -3.97
C ARG A 123 24.04 12.40 -4.58
N THR A 124 25.31 12.80 -4.63
CA THR A 124 26.41 12.02 -5.23
C THR A 124 27.15 11.15 -4.22
N PHE A 125 26.64 11.02 -3.00
CA PHE A 125 27.25 10.30 -1.91
C PHE A 125 26.26 9.29 -1.32
N ARG A 126 26.80 8.20 -0.79
CA ARG A 126 26.04 7.16 -0.09
C ARG A 126 26.50 7.03 1.34
N ARG A 127 25.58 6.61 2.20
CA ARG A 127 25.88 6.39 3.61
C ARG A 127 26.75 5.14 3.79
N SER A 128 27.90 5.32 4.44
CA SER A 128 28.83 4.28 4.86
C SER A 128 29.14 4.49 6.34
N GLY A 129 28.36 3.82 7.20
CA GLY A 129 28.36 4.07 8.64
C GLY A 129 27.94 5.51 8.97
N ASP A 130 28.83 6.24 9.64
CA ASP A 130 28.63 7.64 10.05
C ASP A 130 29.27 8.65 9.08
N LYS A 131 29.50 8.23 7.83
CA LYS A 131 30.10 9.06 6.79
C LYS A 131 29.30 8.96 5.48
N CYS A 132 29.51 9.96 4.64
CA CYS A 132 29.06 9.98 3.26
C CYS A 132 30.25 9.77 2.34
N GLU A 133 30.26 8.65 1.62
CA GLU A 133 31.29 8.30 0.65
C GLU A 133 30.80 8.56 -0.76
N PRO A 134 31.66 9.04 -1.69
CA PRO A 134 31.28 9.24 -3.08
C PRO A 134 30.72 7.96 -3.69
N ILE A 135 29.67 8.11 -4.50
CA ILE A 135 29.15 7.00 -5.30
C ILE A 135 30.02 6.89 -6.55
N ASP A 136 30.63 5.72 -6.73
CA ASP A 136 31.34 5.36 -7.96
C ASP A 136 30.30 5.05 -9.04
N VAL A 137 30.16 5.98 -10.00
CA VAL A 137 29.25 5.83 -11.13
C VAL A 137 30.04 5.26 -12.30
N PRO A 138 29.72 4.04 -12.78
CA PRO A 138 30.45 3.42 -13.88
C PRO A 138 30.22 4.17 -15.20
N GLU A 139 31.06 3.90 -16.19
CA GLU A 139 30.85 4.34 -17.56
C GLU A 139 29.48 3.88 -18.08
N ASN A 140 28.77 4.75 -18.82
CA ASN A 140 27.37 4.56 -19.26
C ASN A 140 26.36 4.44 -18.10
N GLY A 141 26.73 4.92 -16.90
CA GLY A 141 25.86 4.99 -15.73
C GLY A 141 25.52 6.43 -15.35
N TYR A 142 24.37 6.61 -14.72
CA TYR A 142 23.96 7.88 -14.13
C TYR A 142 23.19 7.67 -12.82
N LEU A 143 23.19 8.68 -11.95
CA LEU A 143 22.48 8.63 -10.68
C LEU A 143 21.01 8.99 -10.88
N VAL A 144 20.13 8.15 -10.36
CA VAL A 144 18.70 8.43 -10.19
C VAL A 144 18.37 8.50 -8.71
N GLN A 145 17.52 9.44 -8.34
CA GLN A 145 17.04 9.54 -6.97
C GLN A 145 15.77 8.72 -6.82
N GLN A 146 15.83 7.68 -5.98
CA GLN A 146 14.66 6.87 -5.64
C GLN A 146 14.40 7.00 -4.13
N TYR A 147 13.32 7.72 -3.79
CA TYR A 147 13.01 8.12 -2.41
C TYR A 147 14.19 8.87 -1.75
N SER A 148 14.75 8.29 -0.69
CA SER A 148 15.86 8.84 0.10
C SER A 148 17.23 8.23 -0.26
N SER A 149 17.33 7.49 -1.37
CA SER A 149 18.57 6.84 -1.78
C SER A 149 18.90 7.10 -3.25
N ALA A 150 20.16 7.40 -3.52
CA ALA A 150 20.68 7.44 -4.88
C ALA A 150 20.90 6.01 -5.38
N MET A 151 20.40 5.70 -6.57
CA MET A 151 20.59 4.44 -7.28
C MET A 151 21.31 4.71 -8.60
N ILE A 152 22.13 3.76 -9.05
CA ILE A 152 22.76 3.81 -10.36
C ILE A 152 21.78 3.23 -11.38
N ALA A 153 21.41 4.04 -12.37
CA ALA A 153 20.77 3.61 -13.61
C ALA A 153 21.82 3.58 -14.73
N CYS A 154 21.52 2.85 -15.81
CA CYS A 154 22.39 2.78 -16.98
C CYS A 154 21.76 3.50 -18.16
N ASP A 155 22.60 4.07 -19.01
CA ASP A 155 22.19 4.68 -20.27
C ASP A 155 21.41 3.68 -21.15
N TRP A 156 20.61 4.21 -22.06
CA TRP A 156 19.85 3.40 -23.00
C TRP A 156 20.76 2.44 -23.78
N GLY A 157 20.39 1.16 -23.80
CA GLY A 157 21.21 0.11 -24.41
C GLY A 157 22.27 -0.49 -23.48
N TYR A 158 22.28 -0.12 -22.20
CA TYR A 158 23.10 -0.73 -21.16
C TYR A 158 22.24 -1.26 -20.02
N ARG A 159 22.76 -2.28 -19.31
CA ARG A 159 22.12 -2.85 -18.13
C ARG A 159 23.10 -2.94 -16.98
N LEU A 160 22.60 -2.75 -15.76
CA LEU A 160 23.43 -2.82 -14.56
C LEU A 160 23.77 -4.28 -14.25
N GLU A 161 25.06 -4.59 -14.32
CA GLU A 161 25.62 -5.87 -13.88
C GLU A 161 26.64 -5.65 -12.78
N ARG A 162 26.26 -6.04 -11.55
CA ARG A 162 27.05 -5.84 -10.32
C ARG A 162 27.37 -4.36 -10.06
N ARG A 163 28.42 -3.84 -10.68
CA ARG A 163 28.94 -2.47 -10.51
C ARG A 163 29.32 -1.80 -11.84
N ALA A 164 28.88 -2.35 -12.97
CA ALA A 164 29.15 -1.80 -14.29
C ALA A 164 27.86 -1.75 -15.11
N CYS A 165 27.73 -0.73 -15.94
CA CYS A 165 26.74 -0.69 -16.99
C CYS A 165 27.32 -1.42 -18.20
N VAL A 166 26.84 -2.65 -18.43
CA VAL A 166 27.28 -3.51 -19.53
C VAL A 166 26.35 -3.32 -20.70
N LYS A 167 26.93 -3.20 -21.90
CA LYS A 167 26.17 -3.04 -23.14
C LYS A 167 25.24 -4.24 -23.35
N ILE A 168 23.99 -3.97 -23.69
CA ILE A 168 23.02 -4.99 -24.05
C ILE A 168 23.35 -5.47 -25.47
N GLU A 169 23.74 -6.73 -25.58
CA GLU A 169 23.87 -7.40 -26.88
C GLU A 169 22.47 -7.72 -27.41
N VAL A 170 22.08 -7.03 -28.48
CA VAL A 170 20.78 -7.20 -29.12
C VAL A 170 20.94 -8.25 -30.22
N PRO A 171 20.28 -9.42 -30.11
CA PRO A 171 20.40 -10.46 -31.14
C PRO A 171 19.69 -10.05 -32.44
N ASP A 172 19.98 -10.78 -33.52
CA ASP A 172 19.25 -10.63 -34.79
C ASP A 172 17.75 -10.76 -34.57
N ASN A 173 16.98 -9.93 -35.28
CA ASN A 173 15.52 -9.85 -35.17
C ASN A 173 15.00 -9.43 -33.78
N ALA A 174 15.79 -8.67 -33.02
CA ALA A 174 15.37 -8.00 -31.80
C ALA A 174 15.58 -6.47 -31.87
N ARG A 175 15.00 -5.76 -30.90
CA ARG A 175 15.23 -4.34 -30.64
C ARG A 175 15.30 -4.06 -29.14
N LEU A 176 15.95 -2.98 -28.74
CA LEU A 176 15.96 -2.52 -27.35
C LEU A 176 14.54 -2.19 -26.85
N THR A 177 14.34 -2.33 -25.53
CA THR A 177 13.07 -2.02 -24.85
C THR A 177 13.31 -1.23 -23.56
N ASP A 178 12.35 -0.35 -23.22
CA ASP A 178 12.32 0.45 -21.97
C ASP A 178 11.92 -0.39 -20.76
N ASP A 179 11.62 -1.67 -20.98
CA ASP A 179 11.33 -2.61 -19.91
C ASP A 179 12.61 -3.03 -19.18
N PHE A 180 12.92 -2.29 -18.12
CA PHE A 180 14.05 -2.53 -17.22
C PHE A 180 14.00 -3.88 -16.48
N SER A 181 12.88 -4.61 -16.54
CA SER A 181 12.72 -5.93 -15.91
C SER A 181 13.03 -7.11 -16.85
N ALA A 182 13.20 -6.84 -18.15
CA ALA A 182 13.53 -7.82 -19.18
C ALA A 182 15.04 -7.85 -19.49
N THR A 183 15.47 -8.74 -20.39
CA THR A 183 16.84 -8.81 -20.95
C THR A 183 17.33 -7.53 -21.65
N GLY A 184 16.53 -6.45 -21.63
CA GLY A 184 16.83 -5.18 -22.26
C GLY A 184 16.50 -5.13 -23.75
N TRP A 185 15.96 -6.22 -24.31
CA TRP A 185 15.49 -6.29 -25.69
C TRP A 185 14.21 -7.12 -25.81
N VAL A 186 13.49 -6.91 -26.90
CA VAL A 186 12.31 -7.68 -27.29
C VAL A 186 12.45 -8.12 -28.75
N CYS A 187 11.92 -9.30 -29.07
CA CYS A 187 11.88 -9.76 -30.45
C CYS A 187 11.01 -8.86 -31.33
N LEU A 188 11.43 -8.67 -32.57
CA LEU A 188 10.63 -8.03 -33.60
C LEU A 188 9.37 -8.87 -33.87
N ARG A 189 8.32 -8.21 -34.38
CA ARG A 189 7.08 -8.90 -34.76
C ARG A 189 7.38 -10.03 -35.74
N GLY A 190 6.85 -11.22 -35.48
CA GLY A 190 7.13 -12.43 -36.26
C GLY A 190 8.25 -13.30 -35.71
N TYR A 191 8.85 -12.91 -34.57
CA TYR A 191 9.87 -13.67 -33.89
C TYR A 191 9.51 -13.85 -32.40
N ARG A 192 10.00 -14.94 -31.80
CA ARG A 192 9.86 -15.24 -30.37
C ARG A 192 11.20 -15.51 -29.72
N ALA A 193 11.29 -15.21 -28.43
CA ALA A 193 12.50 -15.46 -27.66
C ALA A 193 12.74 -16.98 -27.52
N SER A 194 13.98 -17.38 -27.74
CA SER A 194 14.51 -18.72 -27.47
C SER A 194 15.93 -18.57 -26.94
N GLY A 195 16.05 -18.62 -25.61
CA GLY A 195 17.29 -18.21 -24.93
C GLY A 195 17.63 -16.74 -25.27
N ASP A 196 18.88 -16.51 -25.67
CA ASP A 196 19.40 -15.18 -26.04
C ASP A 196 19.22 -14.86 -27.53
N THR A 197 18.25 -15.50 -28.20
CA THR A 197 18.01 -15.30 -29.65
C THR A 197 16.52 -15.11 -29.94
N CYS A 198 16.23 -14.49 -31.08
CA CYS A 198 14.88 -14.38 -31.63
C CYS A 198 14.73 -15.34 -32.81
N VAL A 199 13.89 -16.36 -32.63
CA VAL A 199 13.60 -17.36 -33.67
C VAL A 199 12.31 -17.02 -34.39
N ALA A 200 12.31 -17.17 -35.72
CA ALA A 200 11.14 -16.87 -36.55
C ALA A 200 9.96 -17.76 -36.17
N LEU A 201 8.77 -17.15 -36.09
CA LEU A 201 7.53 -17.87 -35.90
C LEU A 201 7.16 -18.63 -37.17
N LYS A 202 6.82 -19.91 -37.00
CA LYS A 202 6.24 -20.72 -38.07
C LYS A 202 4.77 -20.36 -38.20
N ILE A 203 4.45 -19.53 -39.19
CA ILE A 203 3.08 -19.16 -39.53
C ILE A 203 2.60 -20.14 -40.60
N PRO A 204 1.54 -20.93 -40.36
CA PRO A 204 1.00 -21.82 -41.38
C PRO A 204 0.30 -21.02 -42.50
N ALA A 205 0.02 -21.69 -43.62
CA ALA A 205 -0.83 -21.10 -44.66
C ALA A 205 -2.21 -20.73 -44.08
N ASN A 206 -2.80 -19.65 -44.59
CA ASN A 206 -4.09 -19.11 -44.14
C ASN A 206 -4.11 -18.67 -42.67
N ALA A 207 -3.01 -18.09 -42.21
CA ALA A 207 -2.88 -17.48 -40.90
C ALA A 207 -2.13 -16.16 -40.96
N HIS A 208 -2.40 -15.28 -40.00
CA HIS A 208 -1.70 -14.02 -39.81
C HIS A 208 -1.17 -13.90 -38.37
N LEU A 209 -0.08 -13.15 -38.21
CA LEU A 209 0.47 -12.82 -36.90
C LEU A 209 -0.53 -12.01 -36.09
N THR A 210 -0.78 -12.41 -34.84
CA THR A 210 -1.51 -11.54 -33.91
C THR A 210 -0.52 -10.57 -33.25
N GLY A 211 -1.02 -9.40 -32.81
CA GLY A 211 -0.21 -8.44 -32.09
C GLY A 211 -0.32 -8.68 -30.59
N GLY A 212 0.81 -8.86 -29.90
CA GLY A 212 0.88 -8.78 -28.44
C GLY A 212 1.78 -9.84 -27.79
N PRO A 213 2.42 -9.54 -26.64
CA PRO A 213 3.14 -10.53 -25.82
C PRO A 213 2.22 -11.58 -25.15
N SER A 214 0.91 -11.28 -25.07
CA SER A 214 -0.09 -12.06 -24.32
C SER A 214 -1.13 -12.76 -25.21
N SER A 215 -1.01 -12.63 -26.52
CA SER A 215 -1.86 -13.29 -27.52
C SER A 215 -1.10 -14.44 -28.18
N ALA A 216 -1.83 -15.42 -28.73
CA ALA A 216 -1.20 -16.48 -29.51
C ALA A 216 -0.43 -15.88 -30.70
N ASP A 217 0.77 -16.40 -30.98
CA ASP A 217 1.69 -15.88 -32.00
C ASP A 217 1.03 -15.59 -33.38
N TRP A 218 0.04 -16.40 -33.76
CA TRP A 218 -0.73 -16.26 -34.98
C TRP A 218 -2.18 -16.70 -34.78
N LYS A 219 -3.05 -16.29 -35.70
CA LYS A 219 -4.45 -16.72 -35.79
C LYS A 219 -4.78 -17.06 -37.23
N CYS A 220 -5.63 -18.08 -37.43
CA CYS A 220 -6.16 -18.39 -38.76
C CYS A 220 -6.92 -17.20 -39.36
N ASP A 221 -6.79 -17.05 -40.67
CA ASP A 221 -7.57 -16.10 -41.44
C ASP A 221 -9.06 -16.46 -41.38
N ARG A 222 -9.92 -15.46 -41.56
CA ARG A 222 -11.37 -15.67 -41.58
C ARG A 222 -11.72 -16.67 -42.69
N GLY A 223 -12.48 -17.71 -42.35
CA GLY A 223 -12.77 -18.83 -43.24
C GLY A 223 -11.92 -20.07 -42.96
N PHE A 224 -10.98 -19.98 -42.03
CA PHE A 224 -10.15 -21.09 -41.59
C PHE A 224 -10.25 -21.29 -40.08
N ARG A 225 -10.16 -22.55 -39.66
CA ARG A 225 -10.18 -22.96 -38.25
C ARG A 225 -8.85 -23.60 -37.87
N ALA A 226 -8.40 -23.32 -36.65
CA ALA A 226 -7.17 -23.88 -36.14
C ALA A 226 -7.30 -25.38 -35.88
N LYS A 227 -6.35 -26.16 -36.38
CA LYS A 227 -6.21 -27.58 -36.06
C LYS A 227 -4.74 -27.93 -35.92
N ARG A 228 -4.30 -28.11 -34.67
CA ARG A 228 -2.88 -28.20 -34.31
C ARG A 228 -2.13 -26.97 -34.86
N ASP A 229 -1.05 -27.19 -35.62
CA ASP A 229 -0.19 -26.14 -36.16
C ASP A 229 -0.58 -25.71 -37.59
N GLN A 230 -1.85 -25.88 -37.98
CA GLN A 230 -2.35 -25.56 -39.31
C GLN A 230 -3.73 -24.91 -39.25
N CYS A 231 -4.07 -24.21 -40.32
CA CYS A 231 -5.39 -23.63 -40.54
C CYS A 231 -6.10 -24.41 -41.65
N GLU A 232 -7.15 -25.13 -41.27
CA GLU A 232 -7.99 -25.87 -42.21
C GLU A 232 -9.18 -25.01 -42.62
N GLU A 233 -9.55 -25.06 -43.90
CA GLU A 233 -10.71 -24.35 -44.42
C GLU A 233 -12.00 -24.81 -43.73
N VAL A 234 -12.86 -23.86 -43.39
CA VAL A 234 -14.20 -24.11 -42.88
C VAL A 234 -15.10 -24.42 -44.07
N LEU A 235 -15.50 -25.68 -44.20
CA LEU A 235 -16.49 -26.08 -45.19
C LEU A 235 -17.88 -25.59 -44.75
N ILE A 236 -18.45 -24.69 -45.54
CA ILE A 236 -19.75 -24.08 -45.30
C ILE A 236 -20.79 -24.86 -46.10
N PRO A 237 -21.77 -25.53 -45.47
CA PRO A 237 -22.84 -26.24 -46.17
C PRO A 237 -23.85 -25.26 -46.79
N ASP A 238 -24.76 -25.78 -47.61
CA ASP A 238 -25.87 -24.99 -48.14
C ASP A 238 -26.72 -24.37 -47.00
N PHE A 239 -27.21 -23.15 -47.24
CA PHE A 239 -27.99 -22.36 -46.27
C PHE A 239 -27.25 -22.01 -44.97
N ALA A 240 -25.93 -21.78 -45.07
CA ALA A 240 -25.08 -21.34 -43.96
C ALA A 240 -24.11 -20.22 -44.38
N HIS A 241 -23.61 -19.49 -43.38
CA HIS A 241 -22.56 -18.48 -43.53
C HIS A 241 -21.50 -18.60 -42.43
N LEU A 242 -20.33 -17.99 -42.62
CA LEU A 242 -19.30 -17.92 -41.57
C LEU A 242 -19.81 -17.15 -40.35
N ASN A 243 -19.58 -17.73 -39.17
CA ASN A 243 -19.89 -17.08 -37.90
C ASN A 243 -19.12 -15.74 -37.74
N ARG A 244 -19.46 -14.97 -36.70
CA ARG A 244 -18.79 -13.69 -36.45
C ARG A 244 -17.27 -13.83 -36.27
N ARG A 245 -16.80 -14.90 -35.61
CA ARG A 245 -15.38 -15.14 -35.33
C ARG A 245 -14.57 -15.54 -36.57
N GLY A 246 -15.24 -16.07 -37.59
CA GLY A 246 -14.66 -16.56 -38.83
C GLY A 246 -14.07 -17.97 -38.77
N ASP A 247 -14.32 -18.73 -37.70
CA ASP A 247 -13.70 -20.03 -37.41
C ASP A 247 -14.68 -21.21 -37.42
N ASP A 248 -15.98 -20.95 -37.64
CA ASP A 248 -17.04 -21.94 -37.83
C ASP A 248 -18.15 -21.29 -38.67
N TRP A 249 -19.22 -22.03 -38.95
CA TRP A 249 -20.40 -21.57 -39.66
C TRP A 249 -21.67 -21.60 -38.81
N GLU A 250 -22.62 -20.75 -39.16
CA GLU A 250 -23.96 -20.66 -38.59
C GLU A 250 -24.99 -20.78 -39.71
N CYS A 251 -26.15 -21.40 -39.43
CA CYS A 251 -27.21 -21.50 -40.43
C CYS A 251 -27.85 -20.14 -40.70
N ASP A 252 -28.20 -19.89 -41.96
CA ASP A 252 -29.09 -18.80 -42.32
C ASP A 252 -30.47 -19.07 -41.74
N ARG A 253 -31.14 -18.02 -41.25
CA ARG A 253 -32.52 -18.18 -40.77
C ARG A 253 -33.45 -18.49 -41.96
N PRO A 254 -34.43 -19.39 -41.83
CA PRO A 254 -34.89 -20.10 -40.62
C PRO A 254 -34.26 -21.50 -40.40
N TYR A 255 -33.21 -21.87 -41.11
CA TYR A 255 -32.62 -23.20 -41.05
C TYR A 255 -31.91 -23.47 -39.71
N LEU A 256 -31.91 -24.73 -39.27
CA LEU A 256 -31.30 -25.16 -38.01
C LEU A 256 -30.19 -26.19 -38.24
N ARG A 257 -29.12 -26.10 -37.43
CA ARG A 257 -27.93 -26.95 -37.54
C ARG A 257 -28.25 -28.38 -37.06
N ARG A 258 -28.08 -29.36 -37.95
CA ARG A 258 -28.28 -30.80 -37.69
C ARG A 258 -27.23 -31.61 -38.45
N SER A 259 -26.47 -32.46 -37.75
CA SER A 259 -25.50 -33.41 -38.34
C SER A 259 -24.55 -32.81 -39.39
N GLY A 260 -24.11 -31.57 -39.22
CA GLY A 260 -23.20 -30.90 -40.16
C GLY A 260 -23.87 -30.22 -41.36
N ALA A 261 -25.20 -30.14 -41.40
CA ALA A 261 -25.96 -29.43 -42.41
C ALA A 261 -26.98 -28.46 -41.78
N CYS A 262 -27.55 -27.58 -42.60
CA CYS A 262 -28.66 -26.71 -42.25
C CYS A 262 -29.95 -27.25 -42.85
N ILE A 263 -30.92 -27.58 -41.99
CA ILE A 263 -32.19 -28.20 -42.39
C ILE A 263 -33.33 -27.25 -42.04
N LEU A 264 -34.29 -27.10 -42.95
CA LEU A 264 -35.53 -26.39 -42.71
C LEU A 264 -36.42 -27.28 -41.84
N GLU A 265 -36.72 -26.83 -40.62
CA GLU A 265 -37.74 -27.45 -39.76
C GLU A 265 -39.13 -26.89 -40.08
#